data_AF-A0A933SP25-F1
#
_entry.id   AF-A0A933SP25-F1
#
_cell.length_a   1.000
_cell.length_b   1.000
_cell.length_c   1.000
_cell.angle_alpha   90.00
_cell.angle_beta   90.00
_cell.angle_gamma   90.00
#
_symmetry.space_group_name_H-M   'P 1'
#
loop_
_entity.id
_entity.type
_entity.pdbx_description
1 polymer ?
#
loop_
_entity_poly.entity_id
_entity_poly.type
_entity_poly.pdbx_seq_one_letter_code
_entity_poly.pdbx_strand_id
1 'polypeptide(L)'
;ARYLNTNGLPDPDLMIRTSGEARISNFLLWQMAYTELHFTKTLWPDFRRREMLLALIDYQRRERRFGRTSEQVNLSVRQAGGDDGV
;
A
#
# COMPACT_ATOMS: atom_id res chain seq x y z
N ALA A 1 -17.91 -7.60 -3.88
CA ALA A 1 -17.87 -6.65 -2.75
C ALA A 1 -19.24 -6.35 -2.10
N ARG A 2 -20.38 -6.39 -2.82
CA ARG A 2 -21.72 -5.97 -2.32
C ARG A 2 -22.16 -6.55 -0.96
N TYR A 3 -21.68 -7.73 -0.60
CA TYR A 3 -22.01 -8.41 0.67
C TYR A 3 -20.93 -8.30 1.75
N LEU A 4 -19.83 -7.59 1.48
CA LEU A 4 -18.77 -7.36 2.46
C LEU A 4 -19.11 -6.13 3.32
N ASN A 5 -18.68 -6.15 4.58
CA ASN A 5 -18.89 -5.04 5.52
C ASN A 5 -18.31 -3.70 5.04
N THR A 6 -17.32 -3.72 4.15
CA THR A 6 -16.69 -2.52 3.58
C THR A 6 -17.33 -2.09 2.25
N ASN A 7 -18.51 -2.60 1.90
CA ASN A 7 -19.18 -2.24 0.66
C ASN A 7 -19.38 -0.71 0.56
N GLY A 8 -19.00 -0.13 -0.58
CA GLY A 8 -19.04 1.32 -0.81
C GLY A 8 -17.78 2.06 -0.35
N LEU A 9 -16.83 1.39 0.30
CA LEU A 9 -15.50 1.93 0.57
C LEU A 9 -14.49 1.40 -0.47
N PRO A 10 -13.47 2.21 -0.84
CA PRO A 10 -12.37 1.71 -1.65
C PRO A 10 -11.56 0.65 -0.89
N ASP A 11 -10.95 -0.27 -1.64
CA ASP A 11 -9.99 -1.22 -1.07
C ASP A 11 -8.75 -0.46 -0.55
N PRO A 12 -8.13 -0.91 0.56
CA PRO A 12 -7.01 -0.21 1.16
C PRO A 12 -5.76 -0.28 0.27
N ASP A 13 -5.03 0.82 0.19
CA ASP A 13 -3.77 0.86 -0.56
C ASP A 13 -2.56 0.33 0.24
N LEU A 14 -2.59 0.58 1.55
CA LEU A 14 -1.53 0.25 2.49
C LEU A 14 -2.14 -0.29 3.78
N MET A 15 -1.64 -1.43 4.25
CA MET A 15 -1.94 -1.98 5.57
C MET A 15 -0.67 -1.99 6.41
N ILE A 16 -0.75 -1.35 7.58
CA ILE A 16 0.33 -1.27 8.54
C ILE A 16 0.04 -2.24 9.69
N ARG A 17 0.96 -3.16 9.95
CA ARG A 17 0.89 -4.06 11.09
C ARG A 17 2.05 -3.83 12.05
N THR A 18 1.69 -3.45 13.27
CA THR A 18 2.61 -3.22 14.39
C THR A 18 3.01 -4.53 15.08
N SER A 19 3.84 -4.42 16.13
CA SER A 19 4.26 -5.49 17.04
C SER A 19 5.12 -6.62 16.45
N GLY A 20 5.71 -6.41 15.26
CA GLY A 20 6.72 -7.30 14.69
C GLY A 20 6.18 -8.60 14.07
N GLU A 21 4.87 -8.75 13.97
CA GLU A 21 4.22 -9.99 13.51
C GLU A 21 3.96 -9.96 12.01
N ALA A 22 4.64 -10.82 11.24
CA ALA A 22 4.48 -10.93 9.79
C ALA A 22 3.30 -11.84 9.37
N ARG A 23 2.09 -11.52 9.86
CA ARG A 23 0.86 -12.26 9.52
C ARG A 23 -0.32 -11.30 9.32
N ILE A 24 -1.34 -11.70 8.58
CA ILE A 24 -2.54 -10.86 8.40
C ILE A 24 -3.54 -11.08 9.54
N SER A 25 -3.56 -12.28 10.13
CA SER A 25 -4.51 -12.67 11.20
C SER A 25 -5.99 -12.50 10.81
N ASN A 26 -6.35 -12.96 9.60
CA ASN A 26 -7.74 -12.96 9.13
C ASN A 26 -8.41 -11.57 9.09
N PHE A 27 -7.62 -10.52 8.88
CA PHE A 27 -8.11 -9.15 8.75
C PHE A 27 -8.23 -8.76 7.27
N LEU A 28 -9.44 -8.34 6.84
CA LEU A 28 -9.75 -7.80 5.51
C LEU A 28 -9.15 -8.58 4.32
N LEU A 29 -9.16 -9.91 4.38
CA LEU A 29 -8.50 -10.77 3.39
C LEU A 29 -8.87 -10.45 1.93
N TRP A 30 -10.15 -10.14 1.69
CA TRP A 30 -10.64 -9.89 0.33
C TRP A 30 -10.24 -8.51 -0.17
N GLN A 31 -10.39 -7.49 0.68
CA GLN A 31 -10.04 -6.11 0.37
C GLN A 31 -8.52 -5.95 0.22
N MET A 32 -7.75 -6.80 0.91
CA MET A 32 -6.29 -6.73 0.94
C MET A 32 -5.57 -7.46 -0.20
N ALA A 33 -6.28 -7.96 -1.21
CA ALA A 33 -5.69 -8.78 -2.28
C ALA A 33 -4.54 -8.10 -3.05
N TYR A 34 -4.57 -6.77 -3.17
CA TYR A 34 -3.53 -5.96 -3.83
C TYR A 34 -2.97 -4.85 -2.94
N THR A 35 -3.25 -4.92 -1.64
CA THR A 35 -2.80 -3.94 -0.66
C THR A 35 -1.33 -4.15 -0.32
N GLU A 36 -0.57 -3.06 -0.25
CA GLU A 36 0.81 -3.12 0.22
C GLU A 36 0.87 -3.38 1.72
N LEU A 37 1.76 -4.28 2.14
CA LEU A 37 1.92 -4.64 3.54
C LEU A 37 3.19 -4.01 4.12
N HIS A 38 3.02 -3.26 5.21
CA HIS A 38 4.12 -2.69 5.99
C HIS A 38 4.10 -3.25 7.42
N PHE A 39 5.12 -4.02 7.77
CA PHE A 39 5.27 -4.60 9.11
C PHE A 39 6.31 -3.82 9.90
N THR A 40 6.00 -3.45 11.14
CA THR A 40 6.93 -2.76 12.04
C THR A 40 6.99 -3.43 13.40
N LYS A 41 8.17 -3.40 14.01
CA LYS A 41 8.41 -3.87 15.39
C LYS A 41 7.84 -2.91 16.44
N THR A 42 7.52 -1.66 16.09
CA THR A 42 6.89 -0.70 17.00
C THR A 42 5.59 -1.27 17.54
N LEU A 43 5.40 -1.23 18.86
CA LEU A 43 4.15 -1.66 19.48
C LEU A 43 3.04 -0.64 19.20
N TRP A 44 1.78 -1.10 19.16
CA TRP A 44 0.65 -0.20 18.89
C TRP A 44 0.58 1.02 19.84
N PRO A 45 0.77 0.86 21.17
CA PRO A 45 0.79 2.00 22.08
C PRO A 45 1.90 3.01 21.82
N ASP A 46 2.97 2.63 21.11
CA ASP A 46 4.12 3.48 20.80
C ASP A 46 4.11 4.01 19.35
N PHE A 47 3.16 3.57 18.53
CA PHE A 47 3.03 4.01 17.15
C PHE A 47 2.55 5.46 17.10
N ARG A 48 3.35 6.36 16.53
CA ARG A 48 3.07 7.80 16.46
C ARG A 48 3.20 8.31 15.02
N ARG A 49 3.02 9.63 14.86
CA ARG A 49 3.07 10.33 13.57
C ARG A 49 4.35 10.00 12.78
N ARG A 50 5.49 9.89 13.47
CA ARG A 50 6.78 9.60 12.83
C ARG A 50 6.75 8.24 12.13
N GLU A 51 6.24 7.21 12.79
CA GLU A 51 6.18 5.85 12.26
C GLU A 51 5.17 5.75 11.11
N MET A 52 4.05 6.46 11.20
CA MET A 52 3.10 6.60 10.09
C MET A 52 3.75 7.22 8.85
N LEU A 53 4.52 8.30 9.01
CA LEU A 53 5.21 8.95 7.90
C LEU A 53 6.27 8.02 7.28
N LEU A 54 7.01 7.27 8.11
CA LEU A 54 7.96 6.28 7.61
C LEU A 54 7.28 5.18 6.80
N ALA A 55 6.13 4.68 7.26
CA ALA A 55 5.35 3.69 6.52
C ALA A 55 4.83 4.24 5.18
N LEU A 56 4.42 5.52 5.14
CA LEU A 56 3.98 6.16 3.90
C LEU A 56 5.12 6.37 2.91
N ILE A 57 6.30 6.80 3.39
CA ILE A 57 7.50 6.94 2.55
C ILE A 57 7.92 5.58 1.98
N ASP A 58 7.86 4.52 2.80
CA ASP A 58 8.12 3.15 2.34
C ASP A 58 7.13 2.74 1.24
N TYR A 59 5.84 2.98 1.46
CA TYR A 59 4.78 2.72 0.47
C TYR A 59 5.03 3.44 -0.86
N GLN A 60 5.39 4.73 -0.83
CA GLN A 60 5.66 5.53 -2.04
C GLN A 60 6.83 5.00 -2.88
N ARG A 61 7.78 4.28 -2.28
CA ARG A 61 8.94 3.72 -2.98
C ARG A 61 8.63 2.42 -3.71
N ARG A 62 7.48 1.79 -3.43
CA ARG A 62 7.14 0.49 -4.01
C ARG A 62 6.50 0.68 -5.38
N GLU A 63 7.06 0.01 -6.38
CA GLU A 63 6.47 -0.05 -7.72
C GLU A 63 5.30 -1.02 -7.72
N ARG A 64 4.08 -0.47 -7.87
CA ARG A 64 2.90 -1.31 -8.14
C ARG A 64 2.94 -1.82 -9.56
N ARG A 65 3.27 -3.09 -9.68
CA ARG A 65 3.47 -3.74 -10.98
C ARG A 65 2.16 -4.08 -11.69
N PHE A 66 1.06 -4.35 -10.99
CA PHE A 66 -0.23 -4.74 -11.61
C PHE A 66 -0.10 -5.74 -12.78
N GLY A 67 0.80 -6.73 -12.65
CA GLY A 67 1.10 -7.70 -13.71
C GLY A 67 2.11 -7.27 -14.78
N ARG A 68 2.73 -6.09 -14.65
CA ARG A 68 3.78 -5.55 -15.53
C ARG A 68 5.18 -5.76 -14.96
N THR A 69 6.18 -5.78 -15.83
CA THR A 69 7.59 -5.77 -15.41
C THR A 69 8.00 -4.36 -14.96
N SER A 70 9.04 -4.24 -14.13
CA SER A 70 9.56 -2.92 -13.70
C SER A 70 9.96 -2.03 -14.89
N GLU A 71 10.46 -2.62 -15.97
CA GLU A 71 10.78 -1.88 -17.20
C GLU A 71 9.52 -1.28 -17.84
N GLN A 72 8.43 -2.05 -17.94
CA GLN A 72 7.14 -1.59 -18.47
C GLN A 72 6.52 -0.47 -17.62
N VAL A 73 6.66 -0.56 -16.29
CA VAL A 73 6.21 0.50 -15.36
C VAL A 73 7.00 1.78 -15.60
N ASN A 74 8.33 1.70 -15.69
CA ASN A 74 9.19 2.85 -15.92
C ASN A 74 8.96 3.53 -17.28
N LEU A 75 8.68 2.75 -18.33
CA LEU A 75 8.34 3.29 -19.66
C LEU A 75 7.01 4.07 -19.64
N SER A 76 5.99 3.58 -18.93
CA SER A 76 4.72 4.31 -18.80
C SER A 76 4.84 5.63 -18.02
N VAL A 77 5.64 5.67 -16.96
CA VAL A 77 5.90 6.91 -16.19
C VAL A 77 6.60 7.95 -17.05
N ARG A 78 7.55 7.54 -17.89
CA ARG A 78 8.28 8.44 -18.81
C ARG A 78 7.41 8.98 -19.93
N GLN A 79 6.43 8.21 -20.42
CA GLN A 79 5.49 8.68 -21.45
C GLN A 79 4.44 9.66 -20.89
N ALA A 80 4.12 9.60 -19.60
CA ALA A 80 3.16 10.50 -18.96
C ALA A 80 3.74 11.87 -18.58
N GLY A 81 5.05 12.00 -18.42
CA GLY A 81 5.73 13.26 -18.05
C GLY A 81 6.22 14.11 -19.23
N GLY A 82 5.61 13.96 -20.41
CA GLY A 82 6.06 14.60 -21.66
C GLY A 82 5.16 15.70 -22.23
N ASP A 83 4.12 16.13 -21.51
CA ASP A 83 3.11 17.09 -22.01
C ASP A 83 2.80 18.24 -21.03
N ASP A 84 3.81 18.69 -20.28
CA ASP A 84 3.69 19.88 -19.40
C ASP A 84 4.11 21.15 -20.18
N GLY A 85 3.70 21.22 -21.44
CA GLY A 85 3.99 22.30 -22.37
C GLY A 85 2.84 23.30 -22.53
N VAL A 86 2.37 23.92 -21.44
CA VAL A 86 1.66 25.22 -21.41
C VAL A 86 1.94 25.94 -20.10
#